data_AF-B0RMJ9-F1
#
_entry.id   AF-B0RMJ9-F1
#
_cell.length_a   1.000
_cell.length_b   1.000
_cell.length_c   1.000
_cell.angle_alpha   90.00
_cell.angle_beta   90.00
_cell.angle_gamma   90.00
#
_symmetry.space_group_name_H-M   'P 1'
#
loop_
_entity.id
_entity.type
_entity.pdbx_description
1 polymer ?
#
loop_
_entity_poly.entity_id
_entity_poly.type
_entity_poly.pdbx_seq_one_letter_code
_entity_poly.pdbx_strand_id
1 'polypeptide(L)'
;MVTRRPPLLQRYGNRDGDSGVVAYAVTTGAIAVQFRSGETYVYTDASAGAEAIATMQRLAADGRGLSTYISQHVRERYAGKLEP
;
A
#
# COMPACT_ATOMS: atom_id res chain seq x y z
N MET A 1 -7.46 25.84 -4.63
CA MET A 1 -7.15 25.18 -3.35
C MET A 1 -7.38 23.69 -3.52
N VAL A 2 -6.31 22.88 -3.65
CA VAL A 2 -6.46 21.42 -3.79
C VAL A 2 -6.67 20.87 -2.39
N THR A 3 -7.91 20.60 -2.02
CA THR A 3 -8.23 19.83 -0.81
C THR A 3 -7.54 18.48 -0.95
N ARG A 4 -6.39 18.29 -0.30
CA ARG A 4 -5.79 16.97 -0.10
C ARG A 4 -6.74 16.19 0.80
N ARG A 5 -7.75 15.57 0.19
CA ARG A 5 -8.57 14.57 0.86
C ARG A 5 -7.60 13.50 1.37
N PRO A 6 -7.65 13.14 2.66
CA PRO A 6 -6.86 12.02 3.13
C PRO A 6 -7.23 10.79 2.28
N PRO A 7 -6.24 9.99 1.86
CA PRO A 7 -6.50 8.81 1.06
C PRO A 7 -7.51 7.91 1.81
N LEU A 8 -8.61 7.55 1.15
CA LEU A 8 -9.64 6.70 1.74
C LEU A 8 -9.06 5.29 1.88
N LEU A 9 -8.61 4.95 3.09
CA LEU A 9 -8.09 3.64 3.42
C LEU A 9 -9.23 2.61 3.39
N GLN A 10 -9.18 1.73 2.40
CA GLN A 10 -10.04 0.57 2.30
C GLN A 10 -9.48 -0.57 3.15
N ARG A 11 -10.36 -1.22 3.92
CA ARG A 11 -9.98 -2.36 4.75
C ARG A 11 -9.48 -3.49 3.86
N TYR A 12 -8.31 -4.02 4.20
CA TYR A 12 -7.72 -5.11 3.43
C TYR A 12 -8.50 -6.41 3.67
N GLY A 13 -8.76 -7.15 2.60
CA GLY A 13 -9.58 -8.37 2.68
C GLY A 13 -8.98 -9.48 3.55
N ASN A 14 -7.64 -9.47 3.74
CA ASN A 14 -6.87 -10.45 4.51
C ASN A 14 -7.35 -11.90 4.29
N ARG A 15 -7.49 -12.32 3.03
CA ARG A 15 -8.03 -13.64 2.69
C ARG A 15 -7.13 -14.79 3.14
N ASP A 16 -5.84 -14.53 3.33
CA ASP A 16 -4.86 -15.50 3.86
C ASP A 16 -4.82 -15.54 5.40
N GLY A 17 -5.54 -14.67 6.11
CA GLY A 17 -5.61 -14.64 7.58
C GLY A 17 -4.37 -14.04 8.28
N ASP A 18 -3.18 -14.15 7.70
CA ASP A 18 -1.91 -13.68 8.28
C ASP A 18 -1.25 -12.51 7.52
N SER A 19 -2.02 -11.71 6.78
CA SER A 19 -1.43 -10.54 6.12
C SER A 19 -1.08 -9.45 7.13
N GLY A 20 0.16 -8.97 7.09
CA GLY A 20 0.61 -7.83 7.89
C GLY A 20 -0.06 -6.49 7.51
N VAL A 21 -0.83 -6.45 6.43
CA VAL A 21 -1.55 -5.27 5.93
C VAL A 21 -2.99 -5.27 6.47
N VAL A 22 -3.41 -4.15 7.05
CA VAL A 22 -4.76 -3.99 7.62
C VAL A 22 -5.66 -3.12 6.74
N ALA A 23 -5.09 -2.15 6.05
CA ALA A 23 -5.81 -1.27 5.14
C ALA A 23 -4.88 -0.76 4.04
N TYR A 24 -5.48 -0.29 2.95
CA TYR A 24 -4.76 0.29 1.83
C TYR A 24 -5.58 1.38 1.16
N ALA A 25 -4.93 2.33 0.52
CA ALA A 25 -5.59 3.30 -0.35
C ALA A 25 -4.86 3.35 -1.68
N VAL A 26 -5.62 3.18 -2.74
CA VAL A 26 -5.12 3.30 -4.11
C VAL A 26 -5.38 4.71 -4.62
N THR A 27 -4.36 5.34 -5.19
CA THR A 27 -4.48 6.63 -5.87
C THR A 27 -3.79 6.56 -7.25
N THR A 28 -3.95 7.60 -8.06
CA THR A 28 -3.29 7.69 -9.37
C THR A 28 -1.77 7.77 -9.18
N GLY A 29 -1.05 6.70 -9.55
CA GLY A 29 0.41 6.62 -9.44
C GLY A 29 0.95 6.27 -8.05
N ALA A 30 0.09 6.01 -7.06
CA ALA A 30 0.55 5.64 -5.73
C ALA A 30 -0.39 4.65 -5.02
N ILE A 31 0.15 4.02 -3.99
CA ILE A 31 -0.59 3.19 -3.05
C ILE A 31 -0.09 3.45 -1.63
N ALA A 32 -1.00 3.79 -0.73
CA ALA A 32 -0.73 3.84 0.70
C ALA A 32 -1.14 2.51 1.32
N VAL A 33 -0.29 1.94 2.15
CA VAL A 33 -0.51 0.64 2.77
C VAL A 33 -0.30 0.78 4.27
N GLN A 34 -1.36 0.52 5.04
CA GLN A 34 -1.31 0.52 6.49
C GLN A 34 -1.01 -0.89 6.97
N PHE A 35 0.03 -1.02 7.78
CA PHE A 35 0.39 -2.28 8.41
C PHE A 35 -0.25 -2.40 9.78
N ARG A 36 -0.30 -3.62 10.31
CA ARG A 36 -0.80 -3.91 11.67
C ARG A 36 -0.07 -3.15 12.77
N SER A 37 1.15 -2.68 12.51
CA SER A 37 1.94 -1.84 13.42
C SER A 37 1.37 -0.44 13.61
N GLY A 38 0.41 -0.01 12.77
CA GLY A 38 -0.17 1.33 12.77
C GLY A 38 0.50 2.29 11.77
N GLU A 39 1.72 1.99 11.36
CA GLU A 39 2.44 2.77 10.35
C GLU A 39 1.84 2.59 8.95
N THR A 40 1.73 3.70 8.22
CA THR A 40 1.24 3.71 6.83
C THR A 40 2.38 4.05 5.88
N TYR A 41 2.71 3.14 4.97
CA TYR A 41 3.76 3.36 3.98
C TYR A 41 3.16 3.77 2.65
N VAL A 42 3.75 4.78 2.03
CA VAL A 42 3.32 5.28 0.73
C VAL A 42 4.32 4.86 -0.33
N TYR A 43 3.85 4.12 -1.32
CA TYR A 43 4.61 3.74 -2.50
C TYR A 43 4.13 4.57 -3.67
N THR A 44 5.05 5.14 -4.45
CA THR A 44 4.74 5.89 -5.66
C THR A 44 5.44 5.29 -6.87
N ASP A 45 5.01 5.62 -8.08
CA ASP A 45 5.70 5.21 -9.31
C ASP A 45 7.15 5.69 -9.33
N ALA A 46 7.44 6.84 -8.72
CA ALA A 46 8.78 7.39 -8.60
C ALA A 46 9.68 6.62 -7.63
N SER A 47 9.11 5.99 -6.59
CA SER A 47 9.89 5.26 -5.58
C SER A 47 10.03 3.77 -5.92
N ALA A 48 8.92 3.13 -6.27
CA ALA A 48 8.80 1.70 -6.48
C ALA A 48 8.79 1.30 -7.97
N GLY A 49 8.49 2.24 -8.86
CA GLY A 49 8.23 1.98 -10.28
C GLY A 49 6.74 1.74 -10.57
N ALA A 50 6.28 2.19 -11.73
CA ALA A 50 4.89 2.05 -12.15
C ALA A 50 4.40 0.59 -12.19
N GLU A 51 5.26 -0.36 -12.60
CA GLU A 51 4.93 -1.79 -12.59
C GLU A 51 4.68 -2.34 -11.18
N ALA A 52 5.51 -1.93 -10.21
CA ALA A 52 5.37 -2.36 -8.83
C ALA A 52 4.07 -1.80 -8.22
N ILE A 53 3.75 -0.54 -8.51
CA ILE A 53 2.48 0.08 -8.09
C ILE A 53 1.29 -0.65 -8.70
N ALA A 54 1.30 -0.92 -10.00
CA ALA A 54 0.22 -1.65 -10.67
C ALA A 54 0.04 -3.06 -10.07
N THR A 55 1.14 -3.75 -9.74
CA THR A 55 1.11 -5.06 -9.10
C THR A 55 0.56 -4.98 -7.68
N MET A 56 1.00 -4.02 -6.87
CA MET A 56 0.50 -3.79 -5.53
C MET A 56 -1.00 -3.47 -5.53
N GLN A 57 -1.48 -2.63 -6.45
CA GLN A 57 -2.90 -2.30 -6.58
C GLN A 57 -3.74 -3.54 -6.90
N ARG A 58 -3.26 -4.43 -7.79
CA ARG A 58 -3.92 -5.71 -8.10
C ARG A 58 -4.00 -6.62 -6.88
N LEU A 59 -2.89 -6.82 -6.16
CA LEU A 59 -2.84 -7.63 -4.94
C LEU A 59 -3.72 -7.04 -3.82
N ALA A 60 -3.78 -5.71 -3.73
CA ALA A 60 -4.64 -5.00 -2.79
C ALA A 60 -6.14 -5.26 -3.06
N ALA A 61 -6.54 -5.20 -4.33
CA ALA A 61 -7.90 -5.53 -4.77
C ALA A 61 -8.22 -7.02 -4.56
N ASP A 62 -7.26 -7.91 -4.83
CA ASP A 62 -7.40 -9.34 -4.59
C ASP A 62 -7.38 -9.71 -3.10
N GLY A 63 -6.95 -8.79 -2.23
CA GLY A 63 -6.98 -8.97 -0.77
C GLY A 63 -6.09 -10.11 -0.26
N ARG A 64 -5.08 -10.51 -1.04
CA ARG A 64 -4.11 -11.57 -0.73
C ARG A 64 -2.72 -11.25 -1.30
N GLY A 65 -1.67 -11.69 -0.61
CA GLY A 65 -0.29 -11.61 -1.11
C GLY A 65 0.38 -10.22 -1.15
N LEU A 66 -0.33 -9.13 -0.81
CA LEU A 66 0.25 -7.77 -0.84
C LEU A 66 1.44 -7.60 0.12
N SER A 67 1.32 -8.06 1.37
CA SER A 67 2.41 -7.97 2.36
C SER A 67 3.67 -8.71 1.91
N THR A 68 3.49 -9.89 1.33
CA THR A 68 4.57 -10.75 0.84
C THR A 68 5.27 -10.14 -0.37
N TYR A 69 4.52 -9.54 -1.29
CA TYR A 69 5.10 -8.82 -2.41
C TYR A 69 5.91 -7.60 -1.95
N ILE A 70 5.36 -6.80 -1.03
CA ILE A 70 6.06 -5.64 -0.47
C ILE A 70 7.37 -6.07 0.17
N SER A 71 7.36 -7.06 1.05
CA SER A 71 8.57 -7.54 1.74
C SER A 71 9.64 -8.08 0.80
N GLN A 72 9.27 -8.67 -0.34
CA GLN A 72 10.21 -9.27 -1.29
C GLN A 72 10.74 -8.28 -2.35
N HIS A 73 9.89 -7.39 -2.87
CA HIS A 73 10.24 -6.56 -4.03
C HIS A 73 10.45 -5.08 -3.67
N VAL A 74 9.77 -4.58 -2.64
CA VAL A 74 9.51 -3.14 -2.48
C VAL A 74 9.77 -2.64 -1.06
N ARG A 75 10.32 -3.49 -0.18
CA ARG A 75 10.47 -3.29 1.26
C ARG A 75 11.02 -1.90 1.63
N GLU A 76 12.04 -1.44 0.93
CA GLU A 76 12.73 -0.16 1.19
C GLU A 76 12.47 0.89 0.10
N ARG A 77 11.65 0.56 -0.91
CA ARG A 77 11.32 1.43 -2.05
C ARG A 77 10.06 2.27 -1.82
N TYR A 78 9.75 2.58 -0.57
CA TYR A 78 8.66 3.48 -0.23
C TYR A 78 9.11 4.94 -0.38
N ALA A 79 8.20 5.81 -0.80
CA ALA A 79 8.46 7.25 -0.91
C ALA A 79 8.53 7.92 0.47
N GLY A 80 7.77 7.38 1.43
CA GLY A 80 7.78 7.82 2.80
C GLY A 80 6.84 6.96 3.65
N LYS A 81 6.96 7.11 4.96
CA LYS A 81 5.96 6.62 5.91
C LYS A 81 5.17 7.82 6.46
N LEU A 82 3.87 7.64 6.61
CA LEU A 82 3.00 8.53 7.34
C LEU A 82 3.00 8.01 8.78
N GLU A 83 3.61 8.79 9.66
CA GLU A 83 3.46 8.62 11.10
C GLU A 83 2.09 9.21 11.51
N PRO A 84 1.39 8.58 12.48
CA PRO A 84 0.10 9.07 12.94
C PRO A 84 0.16 10.44 13.62
#